data_AF-A0A950GBK0-F1
#
_entry.id   AF-A0A950GBK0-F1
#
_cell.length_a   1.000
_cell.length_b   1.000
_cell.length_c   1.000
_cell.angle_alpha   90.00
_cell.angle_beta   90.00
_cell.angle_gamma   90.00
#
_symmetry.space_group_name_H-M   'P 1'
#
loop_
_entity.id
_entity.type
_entity.pdbx_description
1 polymer ?
#
loop_
_entity_poly.entity_id
_entity_poly.type
_entity_poly.pdbx_seq_one_letter_code
_entity_poly.pdbx_strand_id
1 'polypeptide(L)'
;MVERDHPETGTNLTYISQTGSTGDGGDKYVGLDRFGREVDQNWINSNPSSNAREEYQYTYDRDGNRLSRQDVQHASTDTYGYDGLNQLTSFQRGSHTQTWTPDALGNFTQVTTDGTGQARTHNQQNQVLTINGATLAYDNNGSLVQDNTTSPSSVYAYDAWNRLVSATTSNG
;
A
#
# COMPACT_ATOMS: atom_id res chain seq x y z
N MET A 1 -30.24 7.43 -1.10
CA MET A 1 -29.29 6.82 -2.05
C MET A 1 -27.91 7.36 -1.69
N VAL A 2 -26.88 6.53 -1.54
CA VAL A 2 -25.50 7.03 -1.54
C VAL A 2 -24.94 6.64 -2.90
N GLU A 3 -25.35 7.42 -3.89
CA GLU A 3 -24.72 7.43 -5.21
C GLU A 3 -23.67 8.54 -5.14
N ARG A 4 -22.43 8.22 -5.47
CA ARG A 4 -21.38 9.22 -5.62
C ARG A 4 -21.15 9.40 -7.11
N ASP A 5 -21.49 10.58 -7.60
CA ASP A 5 -21.16 10.98 -8.96
C ASP A 5 -19.64 11.21 -9.05
N HIS A 6 -19.04 10.60 -10.08
CA HIS A 6 -17.59 10.62 -10.33
C HIS A 6 -17.27 11.39 -11.64
N PRO A 7 -16.01 11.84 -11.83
CA PRO A 7 -15.64 12.72 -12.95
C PRO A 7 -15.63 12.06 -14.34
N GLU A 8 -15.77 10.74 -14.43
CA GLU A 8 -15.89 10.04 -15.72
C GLU A 8 -17.36 9.87 -16.12
N THR A 9 -17.73 10.46 -17.25
CA THR A 9 -19.06 10.32 -17.84
C THR A 9 -19.34 8.84 -18.12
N GLY A 10 -20.38 8.29 -17.50
CA GLY A 10 -20.87 6.94 -17.81
C GLY A 10 -20.44 5.84 -16.84
N THR A 11 -19.78 6.16 -15.72
CA THR A 11 -19.39 5.20 -14.68
C THR A 11 -19.91 5.63 -13.31
N ASN A 12 -20.63 4.74 -12.61
CA ASN A 12 -21.17 4.99 -11.28
C ASN A 12 -20.64 3.95 -10.28
N LEU A 13 -20.31 4.39 -9.06
CA LEU A 13 -19.96 3.51 -7.94
C LEU A 13 -21.21 3.19 -7.13
N THR A 14 -21.44 1.91 -6.83
CA THR A 14 -22.57 1.44 -6.02
C THR A 14 -22.13 0.47 -4.92
N TYR A 15 -22.74 0.63 -3.75
CA TYR A 15 -22.65 -0.29 -2.60
C TYR A 15 -23.96 -1.05 -2.38
N ILE A 16 -24.87 -0.95 -3.34
CA ILE A 16 -26.20 -1.54 -3.29
C ILE A 16 -26.21 -2.78 -4.19
N SER A 17 -26.89 -3.83 -3.70
CA SER A 17 -27.07 -5.08 -4.43
C SER A 17 -27.64 -4.88 -5.83
N GLN A 18 -27.00 -5.49 -6.83
CA GLN A 18 -27.48 -5.50 -8.22
C GLN A 18 -28.38 -6.70 -8.55
N THR A 19 -28.37 -7.73 -7.70
CA THR A 19 -29.03 -9.03 -7.94
C THR A 19 -30.08 -9.39 -6.88
N GLY A 20 -30.40 -8.48 -5.96
CA GLY A 20 -31.37 -8.72 -4.88
C GLY A 20 -30.81 -9.44 -3.66
N SER A 21 -29.49 -9.69 -3.62
CA SER A 21 -28.77 -10.12 -2.41
C SER A 21 -28.95 -9.12 -1.26
N THR A 22 -29.00 -9.63 -0.02
CA THR A 22 -29.08 -8.82 1.21
C THR A 22 -27.72 -8.75 1.89
N GLY A 23 -27.33 -7.58 2.37
CA GLY A 23 -26.11 -7.36 3.15
C GLY A 23 -26.18 -8.00 4.54
N ASP A 24 -25.09 -7.89 5.30
CA ASP A 24 -24.93 -8.45 6.65
C ASP A 24 -26.06 -8.05 7.63
N GLY A 25 -26.68 -6.89 7.41
CA GLY A 25 -27.81 -6.38 8.19
C GLY A 25 -29.19 -6.78 7.67
N GLY A 26 -29.28 -7.62 6.64
CA GLY A 26 -30.53 -7.94 5.94
C GLY A 26 -31.07 -6.79 5.07
N ASP A 27 -30.28 -5.73 4.90
CA ASP A 27 -30.61 -4.58 4.06
C ASP A 27 -30.06 -4.75 2.63
N LYS A 28 -30.30 -3.75 1.78
CA LYS A 28 -29.83 -3.76 0.39
C LYS A 28 -28.37 -3.30 0.22
N TYR A 29 -27.67 -2.95 1.30
CA TYR A 29 -26.33 -2.38 1.28
C TYR A 29 -25.29 -3.50 1.42
N VAL A 30 -25.14 -4.30 0.36
CA VAL A 30 -24.18 -5.43 0.34
C VAL A 30 -22.72 -4.98 0.33
N GLY A 31 -22.46 -3.72 -0.05
CA GLY A 31 -21.11 -3.17 -0.13
C GLY A 31 -20.48 -2.80 1.21
N LEU A 32 -21.25 -2.77 2.30
CA LEU A 32 -20.77 -2.45 3.63
C LEU A 32 -21.05 -3.60 4.61
N ASP A 33 -20.10 -3.89 5.49
CA ASP A 33 -20.35 -4.79 6.62
C ASP A 33 -21.07 -4.08 7.77
N ARG A 34 -21.39 -4.84 8.83
CA ARG A 34 -22.07 -4.31 10.03
C ARG A 34 -21.29 -3.23 10.80
N PHE A 35 -20.02 -3.05 10.49
CA PHE A 35 -19.15 -2.01 11.08
C PHE A 35 -18.96 -0.82 10.13
N GLY A 36 -19.65 -0.82 8.98
CA GLY A 36 -19.57 0.22 7.96
C GLY A 36 -18.30 0.17 7.11
N ARG A 37 -17.56 -0.94 7.13
CA ARG A 37 -16.38 -1.15 6.29
C ARG A 37 -16.80 -1.65 4.91
N GLU A 38 -16.10 -1.20 3.88
CA GLU A 38 -16.35 -1.58 2.49
C GLU A 38 -15.97 -3.05 2.24
N VAL A 39 -16.93 -3.92 1.99
CA VAL A 39 -16.70 -5.35 1.68
C VAL A 39 -16.93 -5.71 0.22
N ASP A 40 -17.66 -4.86 -0.50
CA ASP A 40 -17.89 -5.02 -1.94
C ASP A 40 -18.04 -3.64 -2.60
N GLN A 41 -17.17 -3.37 -3.56
CA GLN A 41 -17.10 -2.13 -4.33
C GLN A 41 -17.43 -2.44 -5.79
N ASN A 42 -18.58 -1.97 -6.27
CA ASN A 42 -19.05 -2.28 -7.61
C ASN A 42 -19.12 -1.02 -8.48
N TRP A 43 -18.34 -1.01 -9.55
CA TRP A 43 -18.31 0.06 -10.55
C TRP A 43 -19.11 -0.37 -11.77
N ILE A 44 -20.23 0.28 -12.03
CA ILE A 44 -21.15 -0.05 -13.13
C ILE A 44 -21.15 1.03 -14.21
N ASN A 45 -21.54 0.70 -15.44
CA ASN A 45 -21.88 1.74 -16.42
C ASN A 45 -23.21 2.40 -16.05
N SER A 46 -23.33 3.71 -16.30
CA SER A 46 -24.58 4.46 -16.10
C SER A 46 -25.72 4.05 -17.07
N ASN A 47 -25.44 3.19 -18.06
CA ASN A 47 -26.45 2.61 -18.94
C ASN A 47 -27.03 1.33 -18.30
N PRO A 48 -28.35 1.23 -18.07
CA PRO A 48 -28.99 0.18 -17.26
C PRO A 48 -28.86 -1.27 -17.77
N SER A 49 -28.21 -1.51 -18.92
CA SER A 49 -27.99 -2.85 -19.48
C SER A 49 -26.59 -3.43 -19.21
N SER A 50 -25.80 -2.83 -18.33
CA SER A 50 -24.39 -3.20 -18.14
C SER A 50 -24.11 -3.94 -16.84
N ASN A 51 -23.30 -4.99 -16.94
CA ASN A 51 -22.59 -5.60 -15.82
C ASN A 51 -21.61 -4.60 -15.19
N ALA A 52 -21.09 -4.94 -14.00
CA ALA A 52 -19.95 -4.28 -13.40
C ALA A 52 -18.81 -4.17 -14.42
N ARG A 53 -18.21 -2.98 -14.54
CA ARG A 53 -16.90 -2.80 -15.18
C ARG A 53 -15.81 -3.40 -14.30
N GLU A 54 -15.90 -3.13 -13.01
CA GLU A 54 -14.96 -3.59 -12.01
C GLU A 54 -15.73 -3.88 -10.72
N GLU A 55 -15.41 -5.00 -10.09
CA GLU A 55 -15.98 -5.36 -8.79
C GLU A 55 -14.82 -5.80 -7.90
N TYR A 56 -14.66 -5.11 -6.77
CA TYR A 56 -13.64 -5.41 -5.77
C TYR A 56 -14.27 -5.83 -4.46
N GLN A 57 -14.00 -7.06 -4.05
CA GLN A 57 -14.44 -7.59 -2.76
C GLN A 57 -13.30 -7.57 -1.75
N TYR A 58 -13.62 -7.27 -0.49
CA TYR A 58 -12.65 -7.11 0.58
C TYR A 58 -13.00 -7.98 1.78
N THR A 59 -11.96 -8.51 2.43
CA THR A 59 -12.10 -9.16 3.74
C THR A 59 -11.24 -8.46 4.76
N TYR A 60 -11.62 -8.58 6.03
CA TYR A 60 -10.96 -7.91 7.14
C TYR A 60 -10.79 -8.86 8.32
N ASP A 61 -9.75 -8.61 9.12
CA ASP A 61 -9.67 -9.19 10.45
C ASP A 61 -10.59 -8.45 11.44
N ARG A 62 -10.50 -8.85 12.71
CA ARG A 62 -11.32 -8.27 13.80
C ARG A 62 -10.90 -6.85 14.18
N ASP A 63 -9.64 -6.50 13.95
CA ASP A 63 -9.09 -5.18 14.27
C ASP A 63 -9.31 -4.17 13.12
N GLY A 64 -9.76 -4.64 11.96
CA GLY A 64 -10.09 -3.81 10.81
C GLY A 64 -9.03 -3.78 9.73
N ASN A 65 -7.99 -4.60 9.82
CA ASN A 65 -7.00 -4.70 8.77
C ASN A 65 -7.55 -5.51 7.60
N ARG A 66 -7.31 -5.05 6.37
CA ARG A 66 -7.77 -5.72 5.16
C ARG A 66 -6.94 -6.97 4.92
N LEU A 67 -7.53 -8.16 4.95
CA LEU A 67 -6.86 -9.43 4.69
C LEU A 67 -6.80 -9.78 3.19
N SER A 68 -7.79 -9.37 2.41
CA SER A 68 -7.80 -9.58 0.96
C SER A 68 -8.46 -8.44 0.18
N ARG A 69 -8.06 -8.30 -1.10
CA ARG A 69 -8.82 -7.62 -2.14
C ARG A 69 -8.94 -8.54 -3.34
N GLN A 70 -10.15 -8.92 -3.72
CA GLN A 70 -10.41 -9.70 -4.92
C GLN A 70 -10.97 -8.78 -6.00
N ASP A 71 -10.34 -8.76 -7.17
CA ASP A 71 -10.97 -8.28 -8.40
C ASP A 71 -11.79 -9.43 -8.98
N VAL A 72 -13.11 -9.35 -8.81
CA VAL A 72 -14.05 -10.41 -9.20
C VAL A 72 -14.08 -10.55 -10.72
N GLN A 73 -14.00 -9.43 -11.44
CA GLN A 73 -14.13 -9.39 -12.89
C GLN A 73 -12.93 -10.03 -13.60
N HIS A 74 -11.74 -9.88 -13.02
CA HIS A 74 -10.49 -10.45 -13.54
C HIS A 74 -10.00 -11.69 -12.79
N ALA A 75 -10.78 -12.19 -11.83
CA ALA A 75 -10.42 -13.32 -10.97
C ALA A 75 -9.01 -13.21 -10.36
N SER A 76 -8.64 -12.01 -9.94
CA SER A 76 -7.33 -11.74 -9.31
C SER A 76 -7.51 -11.43 -7.84
N THR A 77 -6.52 -11.78 -7.01
CA THR A 77 -6.61 -11.58 -5.56
C THR A 77 -5.28 -11.10 -5.02
N ASP A 78 -5.37 -10.03 -4.23
CA ASP A 78 -4.32 -9.55 -3.36
C ASP A 78 -4.58 -10.04 -1.93
N THR A 79 -3.53 -10.48 -1.24
CA THR A 79 -3.59 -10.85 0.19
C THR A 79 -2.61 -10.02 1.01
N TYR A 80 -2.95 -9.81 2.28
CA TYR A 80 -2.19 -8.98 3.20
C TYR A 80 -2.06 -9.69 4.55
N GLY A 81 -0.88 -9.62 5.15
CA GLY A 81 -0.60 -10.11 6.51
C GLY A 81 -0.14 -8.98 7.43
N TYR A 82 -0.49 -9.11 8.70
CA TYR A 82 -0.21 -8.10 9.73
C TYR A 82 0.42 -8.73 10.97
N ASP A 83 1.21 -7.97 11.70
CA ASP A 83 1.63 -8.34 13.06
C ASP A 83 0.59 -7.95 14.11
N GLY A 84 0.86 -8.25 15.39
CA GLY A 84 -0.03 -7.92 16.50
C GLY A 84 -0.14 -6.42 16.82
N LEU A 85 0.58 -5.55 16.11
CA LEU A 85 0.48 -4.10 16.20
C LEU A 85 -0.21 -3.51 14.95
N ASN A 86 -0.85 -4.35 14.13
CA ASN A 86 -1.53 -3.96 12.89
C ASN A 86 -0.60 -3.37 11.83
N GLN A 87 0.69 -3.73 11.86
CA GLN A 87 1.67 -3.33 10.84
C GLN A 87 1.68 -4.34 9.71
N LEU A 88 1.71 -3.88 8.45
CA LEU A 88 1.78 -4.75 7.27
C LEU A 88 3.11 -5.52 7.25
N THR A 89 3.04 -6.85 7.28
CA THR A 89 4.22 -7.74 7.26
C THR A 89 4.30 -8.59 6.00
N SER A 90 3.20 -8.76 5.28
CA SER A 90 3.21 -9.44 3.98
C SER A 90 2.17 -8.90 3.01
N PHE A 91 2.51 -8.96 1.72
CA PHE A 91 1.65 -8.65 0.61
C PHE A 91 1.90 -9.66 -0.52
N GLN A 92 0.85 -10.10 -1.19
CA GLN A 92 0.95 -10.91 -2.40
C GLN A 92 -0.07 -10.45 -3.43
N ARG A 93 0.35 -10.40 -4.69
CA ARG A 93 -0.49 -10.24 -5.89
C ARG A 93 0.00 -11.20 -6.97
N GLY A 94 -0.76 -12.27 -7.21
CA GLY A 94 -0.30 -13.34 -8.11
C GLY A 94 1.06 -13.89 -7.67
N SER A 95 2.05 -13.84 -8.57
CA SER A 95 3.43 -14.24 -8.25
C SER A 95 4.24 -13.15 -7.53
N HIS A 96 3.78 -11.91 -7.53
CA HIS A 96 4.49 -10.81 -6.87
C HIS A 96 4.27 -10.89 -5.36
N THR A 97 5.36 -10.83 -4.59
CA THR A 97 5.33 -10.93 -3.13
C THR A 97 6.24 -9.87 -2.51
N GLN A 98 5.78 -9.30 -1.40
CA GLN A 98 6.60 -8.47 -0.53
C GLN A 98 6.41 -8.88 0.92
N THR A 99 7.49 -8.96 1.70
CA THR A 99 7.44 -9.12 3.15
C THR A 99 8.33 -8.11 3.84
N TRP A 100 7.91 -7.68 5.03
CA TRP A 100 8.59 -6.69 5.86
C TRP A 100 8.77 -7.23 7.26
N THR A 101 9.99 -7.09 7.81
CA THR A 101 10.31 -7.46 9.18
C THR A 101 10.55 -6.19 10.00
N PRO A 102 9.51 -5.66 10.69
CA PRO A 102 9.68 -4.50 11.55
C PRO A 102 10.46 -4.86 12.82
N ASP A 103 11.24 -3.92 13.34
CA ASP A 103 11.72 -3.94 14.72
C ASP A 103 10.66 -3.36 15.69
N ALA A 104 11.02 -3.27 16.98
CA ALA A 104 10.11 -2.74 18.00
C ALA A 104 9.75 -1.25 17.85
N LEU A 105 10.48 -0.51 17.03
CA LEU A 105 10.23 0.91 16.72
C LEU A 105 9.49 1.07 15.37
N GLY A 106 9.19 -0.03 14.67
CA GLY A 106 8.54 -0.04 13.36
C GLY A 106 9.51 0.10 12.18
N ASN A 107 10.83 0.09 12.40
CA ASN A 107 11.78 0.16 11.30
C ASN A 107 11.92 -1.21 10.62
N PHE A 108 11.97 -1.24 9.29
CA PHE A 108 12.09 -2.50 8.55
C PHE A 108 13.53 -3.01 8.51
N THR A 109 13.86 -3.97 9.37
CA THR A 109 15.18 -4.63 9.40
C THR A 109 15.43 -5.53 8.17
N GLN A 110 14.36 -6.01 7.54
CA GLN A 110 14.40 -6.79 6.32
C GLN A 110 13.20 -6.41 5.45
N VAL A 111 13.43 -6.25 4.15
CA VAL A 111 12.38 -6.21 3.12
C VAL A 111 12.69 -7.31 2.11
N THR A 112 11.74 -8.17 1.79
CA THR A 112 11.94 -9.21 0.77
C THR A 112 10.95 -8.99 -0.36
N THR A 113 11.44 -8.84 -1.58
CA THR A 113 10.61 -8.67 -2.79
C THR A 113 10.87 -9.82 -3.73
N ASP A 114 9.83 -10.57 -4.08
CA ASP A 114 9.90 -11.70 -5.01
C ASP A 114 11.02 -12.70 -4.64
N GLY A 115 11.15 -12.99 -3.34
CA GLY A 115 12.18 -13.85 -2.77
C GLY A 115 13.56 -13.22 -2.60
N THR A 116 13.77 -11.99 -3.07
CA THR A 116 15.04 -11.26 -2.94
C THR A 116 15.05 -10.41 -1.68
N GLY A 117 15.92 -10.77 -0.73
CA GLY A 117 16.06 -10.07 0.55
C GLY A 117 16.90 -8.79 0.46
N GLN A 118 16.44 -7.75 1.15
CA GLN A 118 17.11 -6.49 1.39
C GLN A 118 17.22 -6.27 2.91
N ALA A 119 18.40 -6.49 3.46
CA ALA A 119 18.68 -6.25 4.88
C ALA A 119 18.94 -4.76 5.14
N ARG A 120 18.43 -4.23 6.25
CA ARG A 120 18.61 -2.83 6.64
C ARG A 120 19.01 -2.66 8.09
N THR A 121 19.77 -1.62 8.37
CA THR A 121 20.08 -1.18 9.74
C THR A 121 19.65 0.26 9.93
N HIS A 122 19.43 0.69 11.18
CA HIS A 122 18.93 2.02 11.49
C HIS A 122 19.71 2.66 12.64
N ASN A 123 19.76 3.99 12.67
CA ASN A 123 20.29 4.74 13.82
C ASN A 123 19.20 5.02 14.86
N GLN A 124 19.56 5.73 15.93
CA GLN A 124 18.63 6.09 17.02
C GLN A 124 17.53 7.07 16.60
N GLN A 125 17.70 7.74 15.45
CA GLN A 125 16.73 8.64 14.83
C GLN A 125 15.85 7.91 13.80
N ASN A 126 15.89 6.57 13.76
CA ASN A 126 15.14 5.73 12.81
C ASN A 126 15.50 5.96 11.32
N GLN A 127 16.69 6.51 11.06
CA GLN A 127 17.20 6.67 9.70
C GLN A 127 17.93 5.41 9.26
N VAL A 128 17.75 4.98 8.02
CA VAL A 128 18.38 3.78 7.46
C VAL A 128 19.89 4.03 7.31
N LEU A 129 20.73 3.30 8.05
CA LEU A 129 22.19 3.40 7.95
C LEU A 129 22.78 2.55 6.83
N THR A 130 22.21 1.36 6.62
CA THR A 130 22.66 0.47 5.54
C THR A 130 21.52 -0.21 4.82
N ILE A 131 21.74 -0.51 3.55
CA ILE A 131 20.93 -1.38 2.70
C ILE A 131 21.87 -2.43 2.09
N ASN A 132 21.68 -3.71 2.43
CA ASN A 132 22.57 -4.80 1.99
C ASN A 132 24.07 -4.50 2.24
N GLY A 133 24.38 -3.82 3.35
CA GLY A 133 25.73 -3.41 3.72
C GLY A 133 26.23 -2.11 3.08
N ALA A 134 25.59 -1.62 2.01
CA ALA A 134 25.87 -0.30 1.45
C ALA A 134 25.36 0.81 2.37
N THR A 135 26.16 1.85 2.59
CA THR A 135 25.87 2.88 3.60
C THR A 135 25.09 4.07 3.05
N LEU A 136 24.28 4.65 3.94
CA LEU A 136 23.62 5.94 3.79
C LEU A 136 24.13 6.84 4.91
N ALA A 137 24.52 8.08 4.59
CA ALA A 137 25.02 9.05 5.56
C ALA A 137 24.12 10.28 5.61
N TYR A 138 23.93 10.81 6.82
CA TYR A 138 23.06 11.96 7.07
C TYR A 138 23.83 13.08 7.76
N ASP A 139 23.42 14.32 7.52
CA ASP A 139 23.88 15.46 8.32
C ASP A 139 23.15 15.54 9.68
N ASN A 140 23.54 16.51 10.52
CA ASN A 140 22.94 16.70 11.84
C ASN A 140 21.46 17.11 11.81
N ASN A 141 20.97 17.63 10.67
CA ASN A 141 19.56 17.97 10.48
C ASN A 141 18.75 16.76 9.98
N GLY A 142 19.43 15.63 9.72
CA GLY A 142 18.84 14.38 9.28
C GLY A 142 18.63 14.28 7.77
N SER A 143 19.25 15.17 6.98
CA SER A 143 19.21 15.11 5.52
C SER A 143 20.26 14.15 4.98
N LEU A 144 19.88 13.32 4.01
CA LEU A 144 20.75 12.32 3.39
C LEU A 144 21.82 13.01 2.56
N VAL A 145 23.09 12.94 2.95
CA VAL A 145 24.21 13.58 2.24
C VAL A 145 25.01 12.63 1.37
N GLN A 146 24.93 11.31 1.61
CA GLN A 146 25.61 10.31 0.81
C GLN A 146 24.79 9.02 0.70
N ASP A 147 24.65 8.52 -0.52
CA ASP A 147 23.99 7.25 -0.84
C ASP A 147 24.96 6.32 -1.59
N ASN A 148 25.46 5.30 -0.90
CA ASN A 148 26.33 4.28 -1.48
C ASN A 148 25.55 3.02 -1.93
N THR A 149 24.22 3.06 -1.93
CA THR A 149 23.37 1.95 -2.41
C THR A 149 23.29 1.89 -3.93
N THR A 150 23.69 2.97 -4.59
CA THR A 150 23.83 3.10 -6.04
C THR A 150 25.30 3.03 -6.46
N SER A 151 25.54 2.63 -7.71
CA SER A 151 26.88 2.62 -8.32
C SER A 151 26.83 3.34 -9.67
N PRO A 152 27.46 4.51 -9.84
CA PRO A 152 28.23 5.26 -8.83
C PRO A 152 27.36 5.74 -7.65
N SER A 153 27.99 5.96 -6.49
CA SER A 153 27.31 6.52 -5.31
C SER A 153 26.80 7.94 -5.58
N SER A 154 25.79 8.38 -4.83
CA SER A 154 25.22 9.72 -4.94
C SER A 154 25.57 10.60 -3.74
N VAL A 155 25.78 11.89 -3.96
CA VAL A 155 26.06 12.90 -2.93
C VAL A 155 25.04 14.02 -3.06
N TYR A 156 24.57 14.50 -1.91
CA TYR A 156 23.54 15.53 -1.84
C TYR A 156 24.00 16.69 -0.96
N ALA A 157 23.61 17.91 -1.35
CA ALA A 157 23.83 19.11 -0.54
C ALA A 157 22.51 19.85 -0.35
N TYR A 158 22.34 20.45 0.83
CA TYR A 158 21.15 21.16 1.24
C TYR A 158 21.51 22.58 1.68
N ASP A 159 20.58 23.51 1.48
CA ASP A 159 20.71 24.84 2.07
C ASP A 159 20.32 24.85 3.56
N ALA A 160 20.48 26.01 4.20
CA ALA A 160 20.17 26.20 5.62
C ALA A 160 18.68 25.97 5.99
N TRP A 161 17.78 25.89 4.99
CA TRP A 161 16.36 25.60 5.17
C TRP A 161 16.00 24.16 4.78
N ASN A 162 17.00 23.28 4.72
CA ASN A 162 16.85 21.86 4.43
C ASN A 162 16.30 21.57 3.02
N ARG A 163 16.53 22.47 2.06
CA ARG A 163 16.14 22.26 0.65
C ARG A 163 17.32 21.75 -0.15
N LEU A 164 17.10 20.74 -0.98
CA LEU A 164 18.12 20.17 -1.86
C LEU A 164 18.63 21.22 -2.86
N VAL A 165 19.93 21.46 -2.88
CA VAL A 165 20.60 22.39 -3.81
C VAL A 165 21.58 21.71 -4.75
N SER A 166 22.01 20.47 -4.45
CA SER A 166 22.86 19.68 -5.32
C SER A 166 22.58 18.19 -5.15
N ALA A 167 22.60 17.46 -6.27
CA ALA A 167 22.60 16.00 -6.32
C ALA A 167 23.57 15.58 -7.43
N THR A 168 24.69 14.99 -7.06
CA THR A 168 25.70 14.51 -8.00
C THR A 168 25.93 13.03 -7.80
N THR A 169 26.32 12.33 -8.86
CA THR A 169 26.92 11.01 -8.70
C THR A 169 28.42 11.18 -8.48
N SER A 170 29.08 10.26 -7.79
CA SER A 170 30.52 10.29 -7.52
C SER A 170 31.41 10.20 -8.76
N ASN A 171 30.80 10.22 -9.96
CA ASN A 171 31.45 10.46 -11.23
C ASN A 171 31.18 11.89 -11.75
N GLY A 172 31.79 12.89 -11.09
CA GLY A 172 31.99 14.24 -11.64
C GLY A 172 30.85 15.23 -11.47
#